data_AF-A0A6N9PAJ3-F1
#
_entry.id   AF-A0A6N9PAJ3-F1
#
_cell.length_a   1.000
_cell.length_b   1.000
_cell.length_c   1.000
_cell.angle_alpha   90.00
_cell.angle_beta   90.00
_cell.angle_gamma   90.00
#
_symmetry.space_group_name_H-M   'P 1'
#
loop_
_entity.id
_entity.type
_entity.pdbx_description
1 polymer ?
#
loop_
_entity_poly.entity_id
_entity_poly.type
_entity_poly.pdbx_seq_one_letter_code
_entity_poly.pdbx_strand_id
1 'polypeptide(L)'
;MNSIFSPLEISAIGEITNISLGSSATAISNMLDHRVDITTPHVSVVNAEEFELGEIEPAIGVEIKYVTGLEGSNIMILKLSDIKVIVDILMGTETPDEEFVLNDLTLSAVCEVMNQMMGAASTALSDFLGRVVNISTP
;
A
#
# COMPACT_ATOMS: atom_id res chain seq x y z
N MET A 1 -7.54 2.56 -28.10
CA MET A 1 -8.04 2.52 -26.71
C MET A 1 -8.72 3.85 -26.44
N ASN A 2 -10.04 3.85 -26.18
CA ASN A 2 -10.68 5.02 -25.60
C ASN A 2 -10.27 5.07 -24.13
N SER A 3 -9.57 6.13 -23.72
CA SER A 3 -9.19 6.32 -22.32
C SER A 3 -10.46 6.49 -21.49
N ILE A 4 -10.68 5.61 -20.50
CA ILE A 4 -11.84 5.66 -19.60
C ILE A 4 -11.80 6.95 -18.75
N PHE A 5 -10.59 7.46 -18.48
CA PHE A 5 -10.35 8.70 -17.75
C PHE A 5 -9.66 9.75 -18.62
N SER A 6 -10.00 11.01 -18.40
CA SER A 6 -9.30 12.17 -18.95
C SER A 6 -7.93 12.37 -18.27
N PRO A 7 -7.00 13.11 -18.90
CA PRO A 7 -5.72 13.44 -18.28
C PRO A 7 -5.85 14.14 -16.93
N LEU A 8 -6.90 14.97 -16.77
CA LEU A 8 -7.20 15.64 -15.50
C LEU A 8 -7.60 14.64 -14.41
N GLU A 9 -8.43 13.65 -14.74
CA GLU A 9 -8.86 12.61 -13.80
C GLU A 9 -7.68 11.70 -13.40
N ILE A 10 -6.80 11.33 -14.34
CA ILE A 10 -5.58 10.57 -14.03
C ILE A 10 -4.68 11.36 -13.09
N SER A 11 -4.49 12.66 -13.34
CA SER A 11 -3.71 13.53 -12.46
C SER A 11 -4.33 13.65 -11.08
N ALA A 12 -5.65 13.80 -11.00
CA ALA A 12 -6.37 13.87 -9.73
C ALA A 12 -6.21 12.57 -8.92
N ILE A 13 -6.32 11.40 -9.57
CA ILE A 13 -6.06 10.10 -8.92
C ILE A 13 -4.62 10.07 -8.38
N GLY A 14 -3.63 10.47 -9.18
CA GLY A 14 -2.23 10.49 -8.76
C GLY A 14 -1.98 11.40 -7.55
N GLU A 15 -2.60 12.58 -7.54
CA GLU A 15 -2.49 13.53 -6.42
C GLU A 15 -3.13 12.98 -5.14
N ILE A 16 -4.34 12.40 -5.25
CA ILE A 16 -5.04 11.75 -4.14
C ILE A 16 -4.21 10.61 -3.57
N THR A 17 -3.66 9.75 -4.43
CA THR A 17 -2.80 8.64 -4.00
C THR A 17 -1.52 9.17 -3.34
N ASN A 18 -0.89 10.21 -3.88
CA ASN A 18 0.30 10.81 -3.29
C ASN A 18 0.04 11.41 -1.89
N ILE A 19 -1.10 12.08 -1.69
CA ILE A 19 -1.51 12.59 -0.36
C ILE A 19 -1.75 11.43 0.61
N SER A 20 -2.50 10.43 0.17
CA SER A 20 -2.85 9.26 1.00
C SER A 20 -1.61 8.50 1.44
N LEU A 21 -0.70 8.22 0.49
CA LEU A 21 0.56 7.55 0.78
C LEU A 21 1.51 8.43 1.60
N GLY A 22 1.51 9.75 1.45
CA GLY A 22 2.27 10.65 2.32
C GLY A 22 1.85 10.54 3.80
N SER A 23 0.55 10.39 4.05
CA SER A 23 0.03 10.11 5.41
C SER A 23 0.49 8.73 5.89
N SER A 24 0.39 7.70 5.05
CA SER A 24 0.90 6.35 5.35
C SER A 24 2.40 6.37 5.67
N ALA A 25 3.22 7.09 4.90
CA ALA A 25 4.66 7.21 5.13
C ALA A 25 4.97 7.79 6.52
N THR A 26 4.19 8.77 6.96
CA THR A 26 4.31 9.35 8.30
C THR A 26 3.95 8.31 9.38
N ALA A 27 2.86 7.56 9.18
CA ALA A 27 2.43 6.52 10.13
C ALA A 27 3.48 5.41 10.26
N ILE A 28 3.98 4.88 9.13
CA ILE A 28 5.04 3.86 9.13
C ILE A 28 6.32 4.42 9.73
N SER A 29 6.70 5.67 9.42
CA SER A 29 7.93 6.26 9.94
C SER A 29 7.98 6.24 11.46
N ASN A 30 6.84 6.56 12.09
CA ASN A 30 6.69 6.47 13.54
C ASN A 30 6.72 5.03 14.05
N MET A 31 6.12 4.09 13.32
CA MET A 31 6.08 2.67 13.70
C MET A 31 7.45 2.00 13.59
N LEU A 32 8.21 2.32 12.54
CA LEU A 32 9.54 1.78 12.28
C LEU A 32 10.63 2.52 13.05
N ASP A 33 10.36 3.70 13.60
CA ASP A 33 11.38 4.64 14.10
C ASP A 33 12.45 4.97 13.05
N HIS A 34 12.04 5.00 11.78
CA HIS A 34 12.91 5.26 10.63
C HIS A 34 12.21 6.22 9.67
N ARG A 35 12.98 7.09 9.03
CA ARG A 35 12.43 8.00 8.02
C ARG A 35 11.98 7.20 6.78
N VAL A 36 10.69 7.28 6.46
CA VAL A 36 10.11 6.72 5.23
C VAL A 36 9.63 7.88 4.37
N ASP A 37 10.16 7.97 3.15
CA ASP A 37 9.70 8.91 2.13
C ASP A 37 9.01 8.13 1.01
N ILE A 38 7.75 8.48 0.69
CA ILE A 38 7.04 7.96 -0.47
C ILE A 38 6.98 9.04 -1.55
N THR A 39 7.35 8.67 -2.77
CA THR A 39 7.37 9.57 -3.92
C THR A 39 6.08 9.45 -4.76
N THR A 40 5.93 10.37 -5.70
CA THR A 40 4.73 10.43 -6.54
C THR A 40 4.61 9.19 -7.44
N PRO A 41 3.48 8.46 -7.37
CA PRO A 41 3.30 7.25 -8.15
C PRO A 41 3.01 7.57 -9.62
N HIS A 42 3.26 6.59 -10.49
CA HIS A 42 2.75 6.61 -11.86
C HIS A 42 1.36 5.98 -11.90
N VAL A 43 0.40 6.64 -12.53
CA VAL A 43 -0.98 6.14 -12.67
C VAL A 43 -1.22 5.70 -14.10
N SER A 44 -1.68 4.46 -14.26
CA SER A 44 -2.11 3.90 -15.53
C SER A 44 -3.40 3.13 -15.36
N VAL A 45 -4.15 2.98 -16.45
CA VAL A 45 -5.42 2.25 -16.49
C VAL A 45 -5.20 1.01 -17.32
N VAL A 46 -5.42 -0.15 -16.71
CA VAL A 46 -5.27 -1.45 -17.36
C VAL A 46 -6.54 -2.26 -17.17
N ASN A 47 -6.82 -3.17 -18.11
CA ASN A 47 -7.87 -4.16 -17.89
C ASN A 47 -7.38 -5.17 -16.84
N ALA A 48 -8.24 -5.56 -15.90
CA ALA A 48 -7.90 -6.54 -14.89
C ALA A 48 -7.46 -7.89 -15.50
N GLU A 49 -8.05 -8.28 -16.64
CA GLU A 49 -7.67 -9.50 -17.38
C GLU A 49 -6.28 -9.41 -18.03
N GLU A 50 -5.77 -8.19 -18.24
CA GLU A 50 -4.46 -7.90 -18.84
C GLU A 50 -3.39 -7.59 -17.78
N PHE A 51 -3.77 -7.55 -16.50
CA PHE A 51 -2.84 -7.25 -15.41
C PHE A 51 -1.94 -8.45 -15.13
N GLU A 52 -0.65 -8.29 -15.36
CA GLU A 52 0.38 -9.28 -15.01
C GLU A 52 1.31 -8.71 -13.94
N LEU A 53 1.64 -9.51 -12.92
CA LEU A 53 2.55 -9.10 -11.85
C LEU A 53 4.00 -8.89 -12.34
N GLY A 54 4.39 -9.47 -13.48
CA GLY A 54 5.74 -9.36 -14.03
C GLY A 54 6.83 -9.83 -13.06
N GLU A 55 7.95 -9.09 -12.99
CA GLU A 55 9.13 -9.40 -12.15
C GLU A 55 8.95 -9.07 -10.65
N ILE A 56 7.70 -9.06 -10.16
CA ILE A 56 7.40 -8.78 -8.75
C ILE A 56 7.44 -10.08 -7.92
N GLU A 57 7.46 -11.26 -8.56
CA GLU A 57 7.54 -12.54 -7.87
C GLU A 57 8.94 -12.86 -7.27
N PRO A 58 9.03 -13.41 -6.05
CA PRO A 58 7.92 -13.72 -5.13
C PRO A 58 7.35 -12.46 -4.45
N ALA A 59 6.02 -12.40 -4.36
CA ALA A 59 5.29 -11.26 -3.82
C ALA A 59 4.21 -11.66 -2.82
N ILE A 60 3.81 -10.71 -1.97
CA ILE A 60 2.58 -10.79 -1.18
C ILE A 60 1.59 -9.76 -1.70
N GLY A 61 0.36 -10.20 -1.94
CA GLY A 61 -0.78 -9.34 -2.20
C GLY A 61 -1.61 -9.15 -0.94
N VAL A 62 -1.91 -7.90 -0.61
CA VAL A 62 -2.81 -7.50 0.48
C VAL A 62 -4.05 -6.87 -0.16
N GLU A 63 -5.22 -7.48 0.06
CA GLU A 63 -6.50 -6.96 -0.41
C GLU A 63 -7.21 -6.22 0.72
N ILE A 64 -7.66 -4.99 0.43
CA ILE A 64 -8.40 -4.15 1.35
C ILE A 64 -9.69 -3.72 0.70
N LYS A 65 -10.81 -4.02 1.36
CA LYS A 65 -12.15 -3.71 0.83
C LYS A 65 -12.63 -2.39 1.38
N TYR A 66 -13.18 -1.54 0.52
CA TYR A 66 -13.90 -0.36 0.98
C TYR A 66 -15.27 -0.78 1.54
N VAL A 67 -15.55 -0.36 2.77
CA VAL A 67 -16.77 -0.70 3.52
C VAL A 67 -17.77 0.45 3.51
N THR A 68 -17.29 1.69 3.44
CA THR A 68 -18.15 2.89 3.45
C THR A 68 -17.52 3.97 2.59
N GLY A 69 -18.35 4.77 1.91
CA GLY A 69 -17.92 5.92 1.10
C GLY A 69 -17.44 5.57 -0.30
N LEU A 70 -16.70 4.47 -0.44
CA LEU A 70 -16.24 3.93 -1.72
C LEU A 70 -16.69 2.47 -1.88
N GLU A 71 -16.73 2.00 -3.13
CA GLU A 71 -17.01 0.61 -3.49
C GLU A 71 -15.82 0.02 -4.23
N GLY A 72 -15.53 -1.26 -3.98
CA GLY A 72 -14.42 -1.99 -4.61
C GLY A 72 -13.32 -2.38 -3.62
N SER A 73 -12.22 -2.89 -4.17
CA SER A 73 -11.04 -3.31 -3.43
C SER A 73 -9.81 -2.51 -3.85
N ASN A 74 -8.96 -2.19 -2.89
CA ASN A 74 -7.59 -1.77 -3.11
C ASN A 74 -6.68 -2.99 -2.92
N ILE A 75 -5.81 -3.27 -3.88
CA ILE A 75 -4.84 -4.36 -3.80
C ILE A 75 -3.45 -3.74 -3.77
N MET A 76 -2.67 -4.09 -2.77
CA MET A 76 -1.26 -3.72 -2.68
C MET A 76 -0.38 -4.96 -2.82
N ILE A 77 0.64 -4.85 -3.66
CA ILE A 77 1.54 -5.96 -3.96
C ILE A 77 2.95 -5.53 -3.54
N LEU A 78 3.61 -6.35 -2.74
CA LEU A 78 4.94 -6.08 -2.20
C LEU A 78 5.86 -7.25 -2.51
N LYS A 79 7.10 -6.97 -2.94
CA LYS A 79 8.11 -8.00 -3.11
C LYS A 79 8.48 -8.57 -1.75
N LEU A 80 8.80 -9.87 -1.72
CA LEU A 80 9.23 -10.52 -0.49
C LEU A 80 10.50 -9.87 0.10
N SER A 81 11.39 -9.37 -0.75
CA SER A 81 12.58 -8.62 -0.35
C SER A 81 12.26 -7.31 0.39
N ASP A 82 11.21 -6.60 -0.03
CA ASP A 82 10.82 -5.33 0.60
C ASP A 82 10.19 -5.59 1.96
N ILE A 83 9.40 -6.67 2.06
CA ILE A 83 8.80 -7.14 3.30
C ILE A 83 9.87 -7.53 4.31
N LYS A 84 10.89 -8.26 3.87
CA LYS A 84 12.04 -8.60 4.70
C LYS A 84 12.67 -7.35 5.31
N VAL A 85 12.91 -6.31 4.52
CA VAL A 85 13.49 -5.03 5.02
C VAL A 85 12.61 -4.41 6.10
N ILE A 86 11.28 -4.39 5.90
CA ILE A 86 10.34 -3.87 6.90
C ILE A 86 10.41 -4.68 8.20
N VAL A 87 10.43 -6.02 8.11
CA VAL A 87 10.51 -6.91 9.27
C VAL A 87 11.84 -6.76 10.00
N ASP A 88 12.95 -6.71 9.28
CA ASP A 88 14.29 -6.53 9.84
C ASP A 88 14.39 -5.21 10.63
N ILE A 89 13.82 -4.12 10.10
CA ILE A 89 13.73 -2.84 10.81
C ILE A 89 12.91 -2.96 12.10
N LEU A 90 11.73 -3.61 12.03
CA LEU A 90 10.87 -3.80 13.20
C LEU A 90 11.50 -4.66 14.29
N MET A 91 12.22 -5.71 13.89
CA MET A 91 12.83 -6.67 14.81
C MET A 91 14.23 -6.24 15.27
N GLY A 92 14.82 -5.22 14.63
CA GLY A 92 16.20 -4.79 14.87
C GLY A 92 17.22 -5.87 14.47
N THR A 93 16.91 -6.64 13.41
CA THR A 93 17.72 -7.74 12.91
C THR A 93 18.22 -7.47 11.50
N GLU A 94 19.27 -8.17 11.08
CA GLU A 94 19.68 -8.23 9.68
C GLU A 94 19.63 -9.70 9.25
N THR A 95 18.57 -10.09 8.56
CA THR A 95 18.41 -11.46 8.06
C THR A 95 19.08 -11.57 6.68
N PRO A 96 19.82 -12.63 6.35
CA PRO A 96 20.21 -12.90 4.96
C PRO A 96 19.00 -13.23 4.09
N ASP A 97 19.00 -12.87 2.80
CA ASP A 97 17.86 -13.13 1.91
C ASP A 97 17.51 -14.63 1.81
N GLU A 98 18.54 -15.49 1.84
CA GLU A 98 18.42 -16.95 1.80
C GLU A 98 17.79 -17.55 3.07
N GLU A 99 17.82 -16.80 4.17
CA GLU A 99 17.31 -17.20 5.49
C GLU A 99 15.94 -16.57 5.79
N PHE A 100 15.47 -15.62 4.97
CA PHE A 100 14.18 -15.00 5.19
C PHE A 100 13.05 -15.98 4.89
N VAL A 101 12.31 -16.35 5.94
CA VAL A 101 11.16 -17.24 5.84
C VAL A 101 9.92 -16.48 6.23
N LEU A 102 8.92 -16.53 5.33
CA LEU A 102 7.59 -16.08 5.67
C LEU A 102 6.94 -17.06 6.68
N ASN A 103 6.83 -16.64 7.92
CA ASN A 103 6.15 -17.35 9.00
C ASN A 103 5.08 -16.46 9.64
N ASP A 104 4.30 -17.01 10.58
CA ASP A 104 3.19 -16.31 11.23
C ASP A 104 3.61 -15.00 11.92
N LEU A 105 4.83 -14.95 12.48
CA LEU A 105 5.36 -13.74 13.09
C LEU A 105 5.65 -12.66 12.05
N THR A 106 6.37 -13.01 10.97
CA THR A 106 6.68 -12.06 9.89
C THR A 106 5.41 -11.58 9.19
N LEU A 107 4.42 -12.46 9.00
CA LEU A 107 3.14 -12.10 8.39
C LEU A 107 2.36 -11.15 9.30
N SER A 108 2.32 -11.41 10.60
CA SER A 108 1.65 -10.53 11.58
C SER A 108 2.29 -9.15 11.64
N ALA A 109 3.64 -9.08 11.61
CA ALA A 109 4.36 -7.81 11.59
C ALA A 109 4.02 -6.98 10.35
N VAL A 110 3.99 -7.62 9.17
CA VAL A 110 3.61 -6.98 7.91
C VAL A 110 2.15 -6.52 7.96
N CYS A 111 1.22 -7.37 8.40
CA CYS A 111 -0.19 -7.01 8.53
C CYS A 111 -0.39 -5.79 9.42
N GLU A 112 0.35 -5.66 10.54
CA GLU A 112 0.26 -4.49 11.40
C GLU A 112 0.77 -3.22 10.69
N VAL A 113 1.90 -3.29 9.98
CA VAL A 113 2.39 -2.17 9.17
C VAL A 113 1.35 -1.75 8.15
N MET A 114 0.77 -2.70 7.43
CA MET A 114 -0.25 -2.42 6.41
C MET A 114 -1.53 -1.85 7.01
N ASN A 115 -1.93 -2.33 8.17
CA ASN A 115 -3.09 -1.81 8.90
C ASN A 115 -2.87 -0.34 9.30
N GLN A 116 -1.70 0.03 9.82
CA GLN A 116 -1.35 1.42 10.14
C GLN A 116 -1.29 2.30 8.88
N MET A 117 -0.64 1.81 7.82
CA MET A 117 -0.57 2.52 6.53
C MET A 117 -1.95 2.87 5.99
N MET A 118 -2.84 1.89 5.99
CA MET A 118 -4.10 1.99 5.26
C MET A 118 -5.16 2.70 6.08
N GLY A 119 -5.12 2.61 7.41
CA GLY A 119 -5.91 3.48 8.28
C GLY A 119 -5.56 4.96 8.13
N ALA A 120 -4.26 5.28 8.01
CA ALA A 120 -3.81 6.63 7.71
C ALA A 120 -4.27 7.08 6.30
N ALA A 121 -4.10 6.23 5.29
CA ALA A 121 -4.56 6.50 3.93
C ALA A 121 -6.08 6.71 3.85
N SER A 122 -6.90 5.89 4.50
CA SER A 122 -8.36 6.02 4.48
C SER A 122 -8.83 7.31 5.15
N THR A 123 -8.13 7.76 6.19
CA THR A 123 -8.39 9.05 6.84
C THR A 123 -8.09 10.20 5.88
N ALA A 124 -6.91 10.19 5.26
CA ALA A 124 -6.54 11.21 4.26
C ALA A 124 -7.50 11.24 3.05
N LEU A 125 -7.92 10.07 2.57
CA LEU A 125 -8.94 9.93 1.53
C LEU A 125 -10.28 10.53 1.97
N SER A 126 -10.69 10.31 3.22
CA SER A 126 -11.92 10.86 3.78
C SER A 126 -11.91 12.38 3.80
N ASP A 127 -10.80 12.95 4.28
CA ASP A 127 -10.59 14.40 4.35
C ASP A 127 -10.60 15.02 2.96
N PHE A 128 -9.92 14.39 1.99
CA PHE A 128 -9.88 14.87 0.62
C PHE A 128 -11.26 14.82 -0.06
N LEU A 129 -12.00 13.71 0.11
CA LEU A 129 -13.31 13.51 -0.53
C LEU A 129 -14.46 14.22 0.21
N GLY A 130 -14.21 14.74 1.42
CA GLY A 130 -15.23 15.37 2.26
C GLY A 130 -16.33 14.41 2.74
N ARG A 131 -16.04 13.10 2.79
CA ARG A 131 -16.96 12.06 3.25
C ARG A 131 -16.21 10.92 3.92
N VAL A 132 -16.89 10.20 4.81
CA VAL A 132 -16.29 9.07 5.52
C VAL A 132 -15.96 7.93 4.56
N VAL A 133 -14.70 7.51 4.54
CA VAL A 133 -14.20 6.32 3.86
C VAL A 133 -13.69 5.34 4.90
N ASN A 134 -14.32 4.16 4.95
CA ASN A 134 -13.90 3.06 5.82
C ASN A 134 -13.39 1.89 5.00
N ILE A 135 -12.42 1.18 5.55
CA ILE A 135 -11.79 0.00 4.95
C ILE A 135 -11.93 -1.22 5.88
N SER A 136 -11.82 -2.42 5.31
CA SER A 136 -11.66 -3.65 6.10
C SER A 136 -10.26 -3.71 6.71
N THR A 137 -10.08 -4.60 7.68
CA THR A 137 -8.73 -5.05 8.05
C THR A 137 -8.08 -5.77 6.86
N PRO A 138 -6.77 -5.57 6.64
CA PRO A 138 -5.99 -6.28 5.62
C PRO A 138 -5.83 -7.78 5.91
#